data_AF-A0A9K3E4H2-F1
#
_entry.id   AF-A0A9K3E4H2-F1
#
_cell.length_a   1.000
_cell.length_b   1.000
_cell.length_c   1.000
_cell.angle_alpha   90.00
_cell.angle_beta   90.00
_cell.angle_gamma   90.00
#
_symmetry.space_group_name_H-M   'P 1'
#
loop_
_entity.id
_entity.type
_entity.pdbx_description
1 polymer ?
#
loop_
_entity_poly.entity_id
_entity_poly.type
_entity_poly.pdbx_seq_one_letter_code
_entity_poly.pdbx_strand_id
1 'polypeptide(L)'
;MVWLKDRGIISVANFVLNSNEMDETVAHLLVAARNDGYAQGYTECTQHVVNALKVDWDTSSSATHSVDTDAALAAAKAQYNTLQLPVMDLVTVAQQSEDFMMQLREAFPDREDDDDEDLE
;
A
#
# COMPACT_ATOMS: atom_id res chain seq x y z
N MET A 1 -22.04 -17.12 15.66
CA MET A 1 -20.62 -16.72 15.85
C MET A 1 -19.61 -17.67 15.20
N VAL A 2 -19.91 -18.96 14.96
CA VAL A 2 -18.95 -19.95 14.40
C VAL A 2 -18.29 -19.44 13.10
N TRP A 3 -19.08 -19.00 12.12
CA TRP A 3 -18.53 -18.45 10.86
C TRP A 3 -17.52 -17.30 11.05
N LEU A 4 -17.81 -16.33 11.91
CA LEU A 4 -16.93 -15.16 12.10
C LEU A 4 -15.56 -15.58 12.65
N LYS A 5 -15.54 -16.55 13.58
CA LYS A 5 -14.30 -17.07 14.15
C LYS A 5 -13.51 -17.93 13.17
N ASP A 6 -14.20 -18.73 12.36
CA ASP A 6 -13.56 -19.73 11.53
C ASP A 6 -13.08 -19.15 10.20
N ARG A 7 -13.84 -18.23 9.60
CA ARG A 7 -13.57 -17.68 8.26
C ARG A 7 -13.83 -16.18 8.12
N GLY A 8 -14.86 -15.64 8.77
CA GLY A 8 -15.30 -14.25 8.54
C GLY A 8 -14.25 -13.18 8.82
N ILE A 9 -13.40 -13.33 9.85
CA ILE A 9 -12.29 -12.39 10.10
C ILE A 9 -11.29 -12.39 8.94
N ILE A 10 -10.97 -13.57 8.40
CA ILE A 10 -10.03 -13.71 7.27
C ILE A 10 -10.68 -13.14 6.00
N SER A 11 -11.96 -13.41 5.75
CA SER A 11 -12.69 -12.86 4.61
C SER A 11 -12.68 -11.32 4.63
N VAL A 12 -13.01 -10.69 5.76
CA VAL A 12 -12.95 -9.22 5.91
C VAL A 12 -11.53 -8.68 5.70
N ALA A 13 -10.53 -9.31 6.31
CA ALA A 13 -9.13 -8.89 6.15
C ALA A 13 -8.67 -8.99 4.69
N ASN A 14 -9.06 -10.05 3.97
CA ASN A 14 -8.75 -10.21 2.56
C ASN A 14 -9.40 -9.12 1.70
N PHE A 15 -10.66 -8.75 1.95
CA PHE A 15 -11.29 -7.65 1.23
C PHE A 15 -10.62 -6.29 1.50
N VAL A 16 -10.10 -6.08 2.72
CA VAL A 16 -9.32 -4.88 3.08
C VAL A 16 -7.97 -4.86 2.36
N LEU A 17 -7.23 -5.96 2.44
CA LEU A 17 -5.86 -6.05 1.93
C LEU A 17 -5.80 -6.12 0.40
N ASN A 18 -6.83 -6.66 -0.24
CA ASN A 18 -6.92 -6.79 -1.70
C ASN A 18 -7.85 -5.73 -2.31
N SER A 19 -8.15 -4.65 -1.59
CA SER A 19 -8.91 -3.54 -2.16
C SER A 19 -8.04 -2.79 -3.18
N ASN A 20 -8.63 -2.38 -4.31
CA ASN A 20 -7.90 -1.64 -5.34
C ASN A 20 -7.32 -0.33 -4.80
N GLU A 21 -8.04 0.34 -3.92
CA GLU A 21 -7.58 1.59 -3.29
C GLU A 21 -6.34 1.37 -2.43
N MET A 22 -6.28 0.26 -1.69
CA MET A 22 -5.11 -0.15 -0.92
C MET A 22 -3.94 -0.46 -1.87
N ASP A 23 -4.17 -1.28 -2.89
CA ASP A 23 -3.15 -1.69 -3.85
C ASP A 23 -2.53 -0.49 -4.59
N GLU A 24 -3.37 0.40 -5.11
CA GLU A 24 -2.93 1.61 -5.82
C GLU A 24 -2.15 2.55 -4.90
N THR A 25 -2.64 2.76 -3.67
CA THR A 25 -2.00 3.67 -2.71
C THR A 25 -0.64 3.11 -2.24
N VAL A 26 -0.55 1.80 -1.99
CA VAL A 26 0.71 1.13 -1.65
C VAL A 26 1.68 1.18 -2.83
N ALA A 27 1.21 0.91 -4.05
CA ALA A 27 2.05 1.00 -5.25
C ALA A 27 2.62 2.41 -5.43
N HIS A 28 1.79 3.44 -5.26
CA HIS A 28 2.22 4.83 -5.32
C HIS A 28 3.26 5.16 -4.24
N LEU A 29 3.02 4.73 -3.00
CA LEU A 29 3.95 4.92 -1.88
C LEU A 29 5.29 4.24 -2.14
N LEU A 30 5.31 3.02 -2.67
CA LEU A 30 6.53 2.28 -3.00
C LEU A 30 7.35 3.00 -4.07
N VAL A 31 6.70 3.52 -5.11
CA VAL A 31 7.37 4.30 -6.17
C VAL A 31 7.97 5.59 -5.59
N ALA A 32 7.20 6.33 -4.78
CA ALA A 32 7.69 7.55 -4.14
C ALA A 32 8.90 7.28 -3.23
N ALA A 33 8.82 6.22 -2.41
CA ALA A 33 9.90 5.83 -1.51
C ALA A 33 11.17 5.43 -2.27
N ARG A 34 11.02 4.70 -3.38
CA ARG A 34 12.12 4.31 -4.25
C ARG A 34 12.80 5.52 -4.87
N ASN A 35 12.03 6.47 -5.39
CA ASN A 35 12.57 7.68 -6.01
C ASN A 35 13.34 8.53 -4.99
N ASP A 36 12.81 8.66 -3.77
CA ASP A 36 13.50 9.37 -2.70
C ASP A 36 14.79 8.66 -2.28
N GLY A 37 14.75 7.34 -2.14
CA GLY A 37 15.96 6.54 -1.90
C GLY A 37 17.03 6.72 -2.99
N TYR A 38 16.63 6.85 -4.26
CA TYR A 38 17.57 7.16 -5.35
C TYR A 38 18.18 8.55 -5.22
N ALA A 39 17.39 9.58 -4.91
CA ALA A 39 17.90 10.94 -4.70
C ALA A 39 18.91 11.00 -3.55
N GLN A 40 18.61 10.32 -2.43
CA GLN A 40 19.53 10.20 -1.30
C GLN A 40 20.81 9.46 -1.68
N GLY A 41 20.70 8.33 -2.39
CA GLY A 41 21.84 7.54 -2.85
C GLY A 41 22.75 8.32 -3.81
N TYR A 42 22.19 9.09 -4.74
CA TYR A 42 22.98 9.97 -5.60
C TYR A 42 23.72 11.05 -4.79
N THR A 43 23.08 11.62 -3.79
CA THR A 43 23.69 12.63 -2.91
C THR A 43 24.88 12.05 -2.15
N GLU A 44 24.72 10.85 -1.58
CA GLU A 44 25.82 10.14 -0.88
C GLU A 44 26.97 9.81 -1.84
N CYS A 45 26.67 9.27 -3.02
CA CYS A 45 27.68 8.95 -4.03
C CYS A 45 28.46 10.19 -4.46
N THR A 46 27.76 11.29 -4.73
CA THR A 46 28.37 12.59 -5.05
C THR A 46 29.32 13.03 -3.94
N GLN A 47 28.89 12.96 -2.68
CA GLN A 47 29.73 13.31 -1.55
C GLN A 47 31.01 12.47 -1.49
N HIS A 48 30.92 11.17 -1.76
CA HIS A 48 32.09 10.29 -1.82
C HIS A 48 33.05 10.65 -2.96
N VAL A 49 32.52 10.92 -4.16
CA VAL A 49 33.32 11.31 -5.34
C VAL A 49 34.06 12.62 -5.09
N VAL A 50 33.36 13.65 -4.62
CA VAL A 50 33.95 14.95 -4.25
C VAL A 50 35.05 14.76 -3.21
N ASN A 51 34.79 13.95 -2.18
CA ASN A 51 35.75 13.70 -1.11
C ASN A 51 37.00 12.96 -1.58
N ALA A 52 36.85 11.94 -2.43
CA ALA A 52 37.94 11.07 -2.86
C ALA A 52 38.79 11.73 -3.94
N LEU A 53 38.15 12.35 -4.94
CA LEU A 53 38.83 12.88 -6.13
C LEU A 53 39.15 14.37 -6.04
N LYS A 54 38.58 15.08 -5.05
CA LYS A 54 38.74 16.55 -4.88
C LYS A 54 38.31 17.33 -6.13
N VAL A 55 37.24 16.87 -6.78
CA VAL A 55 36.62 17.51 -7.94
C VAL A 55 35.25 18.06 -7.58
N ASP A 56 34.80 19.07 -8.32
CA ASP A 56 33.42 19.54 -8.26
C ASP A 56 32.52 18.55 -9.02
N TRP A 57 31.63 17.90 -8.28
CA TRP A 57 30.65 16.95 -8.80
C TRP A 57 29.33 17.18 -8.06
N ASP A 58 28.22 17.17 -8.79
CA ASP A 58 26.88 17.39 -8.23
C ASP A 58 25.89 16.31 -8.71
N THR A 59 24.61 16.48 -8.38
CA THR A 59 23.53 15.55 -8.77
C THR A 59 22.82 16.00 -10.06
N SER A 60 23.35 16.95 -10.83
CA SER A 60 22.71 17.50 -12.05
C SER A 60 22.41 16.45 -13.12
N SER A 61 23.22 15.40 -13.16
CA SER A 61 23.08 14.27 -14.09
C SER A 61 22.20 13.13 -13.57
N SER A 62 21.64 13.26 -12.36
CA SER A 62 20.78 12.22 -11.77
C SER A 62 19.37 12.24 -12.36
N ALA A 63 18.74 11.06 -12.42
CA ALA A 63 17.36 10.93 -12.88
C ALA A 63 16.35 11.65 -11.96
N THR A 64 16.74 11.93 -10.71
CA THR A 64 15.94 12.63 -9.71
C THR A 64 16.30 14.12 -9.60
N HIS A 65 17.12 14.64 -10.51
CA HIS A 65 17.55 16.04 -10.46
C HIS A 65 16.34 16.98 -10.60
N SER A 66 16.31 18.01 -9.74
CA SER A 66 15.21 19.01 -9.68
C SER A 66 13.83 18.45 -9.32
N VAL A 67 13.74 17.19 -8.87
CA VAL A 67 12.50 16.60 -8.37
C VAL A 67 12.54 16.63 -6.84
N ASP A 68 11.49 17.15 -6.22
CA ASP A 68 11.33 17.11 -4.76
C ASP A 68 10.76 15.75 -4.33
N THR A 69 11.66 14.76 -4.27
CA THR A 69 11.29 13.38 -3.94
C THR A 69 10.87 13.20 -2.48
N ASP A 70 11.42 14.00 -1.56
CA ASP A 70 11.06 13.97 -0.15
C ASP A 70 9.62 14.47 0.06
N ALA A 71 9.26 15.60 -0.56
CA ALA A 71 7.88 16.08 -0.53
C ALA A 71 6.91 15.10 -1.18
N ALA A 72 7.28 14.48 -2.31
CA ALA A 72 6.46 13.46 -2.96
C ALA A 72 6.24 12.23 -2.06
N LEU A 73 7.29 11.76 -1.38
CA LEU A 73 7.19 10.67 -0.40
C LEU A 73 6.33 11.06 0.80
N ALA A 74 6.49 12.27 1.33
CA ALA A 74 5.68 12.78 2.43
C ALA A 74 4.20 12.84 2.05
N ALA A 75 3.89 13.31 0.85
CA ALA A 75 2.52 13.33 0.32
C ALA A 75 1.93 11.92 0.15
N ALA A 76 2.69 10.98 -0.43
CA ALA A 76 2.25 9.59 -0.59
C ALA A 76 2.01 8.90 0.77
N LYS A 77 2.87 9.15 1.77
CA LYS A 77 2.66 8.67 3.15
C LYS A 77 1.41 9.25 3.77
N ALA A 78 1.16 10.55 3.58
CA ALA A 78 -0.05 11.20 4.07
C ALA A 78 -1.30 10.55 3.45
N GLN A 79 -1.30 10.36 2.13
CA GLN A 79 -2.39 9.69 1.41
C GLN A 79 -2.65 8.27 1.96
N TYR A 80 -1.61 7.47 2.15
CA TYR A 80 -1.72 6.13 2.74
C TYR A 80 -2.30 6.15 4.15
N ASN A 81 -1.81 7.04 5.02
CA ASN A 81 -2.25 7.13 6.41
C ASN A 81 -3.69 7.62 6.57
N THR A 82 -4.20 8.40 5.60
CA THR A 82 -5.57 8.91 5.59
C THR A 82 -6.47 8.17 4.60
N LEU A 83 -6.02 7.03 4.07
CA LEU A 83 -6.77 6.26 3.08
C LEU A 83 -8.09 5.77 3.68
N GLN A 84 -9.19 6.12 3.02
CA GLN A 84 -10.50 5.58 3.34
C GLN A 84 -10.78 4.41 2.42
N LEU A 85 -11.07 3.25 3.02
CA LEU A 85 -11.40 2.04 2.28
C LEU A 85 -12.91 1.82 2.34
N PRO A 86 -13.63 1.77 1.21
CA PRO A 86 -15.08 1.54 1.19
C PRO A 86 -15.50 0.26 1.92
N VAL A 87 -14.62 -0.75 1.94
CA VAL A 87 -14.78 -1.99 2.71
C VAL A 87 -15.03 -1.75 4.21
N MET A 88 -14.45 -0.70 4.78
CA MET A 88 -14.60 -0.36 6.21
C MET A 88 -15.98 0.27 6.48
N ASP A 89 -16.53 0.97 5.49
CA ASP A 89 -17.90 1.49 5.56
C ASP A 89 -18.91 0.35 5.54
N LEU A 90 -18.68 -0.69 4.73
CA LEU A 90 -19.53 -1.90 4.70
C LEU A 90 -19.55 -2.61 6.06
N VAL A 91 -18.39 -2.74 6.72
CA VAL A 91 -18.32 -3.30 8.09
C VAL A 91 -19.10 -2.43 9.07
N THR A 92 -18.95 -1.10 8.98
CA THR A 92 -19.62 -0.14 9.87
C THR A 92 -21.14 -0.20 9.71
N VAL A 93 -21.64 -0.24 8.46
CA VAL A 93 -23.06 -0.37 8.15
C VAL A 93 -23.60 -1.71 8.67
N ALA A 94 -22.89 -2.81 8.43
CA ALA A 94 -23.33 -4.12 8.88
C ALA A 94 -23.50 -4.19 10.41
N GLN A 95 -22.60 -3.56 11.17
CA GLN A 95 -22.67 -3.52 12.63
C GLN A 95 -23.90 -2.78 13.19
N GLN A 96 -24.57 -1.94 12.40
CA GLN A 96 -25.77 -1.21 12.81
C GLN A 96 -27.04 -2.06 12.68
N SER A 97 -26.96 -3.22 12.05
CA SER A 97 -28.10 -4.11 11.82
C SER A 97 -28.29 -5.10 12.97
N GLU A 98 -29.54 -5.44 13.29
CA GLU A 98 -29.87 -6.54 14.21
C GLU A 98 -29.35 -7.90 13.67
N ASP A 99 -29.24 -8.02 12.34
CA ASP A 99 -28.74 -9.19 11.62
C ASP A 99 -27.30 -8.99 11.11
N PHE A 100 -26.45 -8.28 11.86
CA PHE A 100 -25.09 -7.91 11.44
C PHE A 100 -24.27 -9.09 10.90
N MET A 101 -24.42 -10.28 11.47
CA MET A 101 -23.72 -11.49 11.02
C MET A 101 -24.11 -11.91 9.61
N MET A 102 -25.39 -11.75 9.25
CA MET A 102 -25.88 -12.06 7.90
C MET A 102 -25.37 -11.02 6.91
N GLN A 103 -25.45 -9.74 7.25
CA GLN A 103 -24.95 -8.66 6.38
C GLN A 103 -23.44 -8.72 6.16
N LEU A 104 -22.65 -9.02 7.20
CA LEU A 104 -21.20 -9.22 7.05
C LEU A 104 -20.90 -10.40 6.12
N ARG A 105 -21.66 -11.49 6.22
CA ARG A 105 -21.45 -12.67 5.38
C ARG A 105 -21.83 -12.43 3.92
N GLU A 106 -22.86 -11.61 3.69
CA GLU A 106 -23.27 -11.20 2.34
C GLU A 106 -22.27 -10.20 1.72
N ALA A 107 -21.77 -9.25 2.51
CA ALA A 107 -20.78 -8.28 2.06
C ALA A 107 -19.37 -8.89 1.87
N PHE A 108 -19.04 -9.91 2.67
CA PHE A 108 -17.75 -10.58 2.68
C PHE A 108 -17.95 -12.08 2.54
N PRO A 109 -18.39 -12.55 1.35
CA PRO A 109 -18.53 -13.98 1.12
C PRO A 109 -17.16 -14.64 1.32
N ASP A 110 -17.20 -15.84 1.88
CA ASP A 110 -16.02 -16.70 1.83
C ASP A 110 -15.67 -16.84 0.34
N ARG A 111 -14.41 -16.62 -0.05
CA ARG A 111 -13.98 -17.10 -1.36
C ARG A 111 -14.32 -18.58 -1.34
N GLU A 112 -15.14 -19.04 -2.29
CA GLU A 112 -15.14 -20.46 -2.61
C GLU A 112 -13.66 -20.77 -2.81
N ASP A 113 -13.14 -21.67 -2.00
CA ASP A 113 -11.87 -22.28 -2.29
C ASP A 113 -12.07 -22.73 -3.76
N ASP A 114 -11.37 -22.09 -4.71
CA ASP A 114 -11.18 -22.64 -6.04
C ASP A 114 -10.40 -23.93 -5.77
N ASP A 115 -11.12 -24.95 -5.32
CA ASP A 115 -10.65 -26.29 -5.06
C ASP A 115 -10.02 -26.70 -6.38
N ASP A 116 -8.69 -26.84 -6.35
CA ASP A 116 -7.87 -27.72 -7.17
C ASP A 116 -8.66 -28.60 -8.15
N GLU A 117 -9.18 -28.02 -9.24
CA GLU A 117 -9.70 -28.76 -10.39
C GLU A 117 -8.91 -28.28 -11.62
N ASP A 118 -8.20 -29.25 -12.20
CA ASP A 118 -7.50 -29.23 -13.49
C ASP A 118 -6.03 -28.77 -13.51
N LEU A 119 -5.16 -29.54 -12.86
CA LEU A 119 -3.84 -29.86 -13.40
C LEU A 119 -3.60 -31.39 -13.37
N GLU A 120 -4.37 -32.13 -14.18
CA GLU A 120 -3.93 -33.45 -14.69
C GLU A 120 -3.00 -33.29 -15.92
#